data_AF-A0A0J7KE57-F1
#
_entry.id   AF-A0A0J7KE57-F1
#
_cell.length_a   1.000
_cell.length_b   1.000
_cell.length_c   1.000
_cell.angle_alpha   90.00
_cell.angle_beta   90.00
_cell.angle_gamma   90.00
#
_symmetry.space_group_name_H-M   'P 1'
#
loop_
_entity.id
_entity.type
_entity.pdbx_description
1 polymer ?
#
loop_
_entity_poly.entity_id
_entity_poly.type
_entity_poly.pdbx_seq_one_letter_code
_entity_poly.pdbx_strand_id
1 'polypeptide(L)'
;MEDQYNFCRGSLQDVRQRIKDTIEHWVKPNFRTVTAEWEHMSICLYEGIGNIVYFNSYKVFLLYLCDIFKLNMPRLYNSLSLSERIMYVLLKFLFLLLKLPGVFLVMNVMFHKILNRAADFAFMEHAKLKEKSSKIVPEFVVTQI
;
A
#
# COMPACT_ATOMS: atom_id res chain seq x y z
N MET A 1 -5.33 -1.02 -20.96
CA MET A 1 -5.83 0.36 -20.84
C MET A 1 -5.55 1.05 -22.15
N GLU A 2 -6.59 1.64 -22.71
CA GLU A 2 -6.56 2.43 -23.94
C GLU A 2 -6.58 3.91 -23.58
N ASP A 3 -6.06 4.77 -24.46
CA ASP A 3 -5.97 6.21 -24.21
C ASP A 3 -7.34 6.87 -23.95
N GLN A 4 -8.44 6.29 -24.46
CA GLN A 4 -9.79 6.80 -24.20
C GLN A 4 -10.20 6.79 -22.72
N TYR A 5 -9.57 5.94 -21.90
CA TYR A 5 -9.81 5.87 -20.45
C TYR A 5 -8.77 6.67 -19.65
N ASN A 6 -7.89 7.42 -20.32
CA ASN A 6 -6.86 8.21 -19.67
C ASN A 6 -7.39 9.60 -19.27
N PHE A 7 -7.56 9.82 -17.97
CA PHE A 7 -7.95 11.12 -17.42
C PHE A 7 -6.77 12.10 -17.27
N CYS A 8 -5.54 11.66 -17.53
CA CYS A 8 -4.35 12.49 -17.41
C CYS A 8 -4.03 13.21 -18.72
N ARG A 9 -3.38 14.38 -18.63
CA ARG A 9 -3.00 15.19 -19.79
C ARG A 9 -1.99 14.46 -20.70
N GLY A 10 -2.31 14.24 -21.98
CA GLY A 10 -1.41 13.59 -22.95
C GLY A 10 -1.67 12.09 -23.10
N SER A 11 -0.86 11.39 -23.87
CA SER A 11 -1.04 9.94 -24.10
C SER A 11 -0.65 9.11 -22.87
N LEU A 12 -1.06 7.85 -22.81
CA LEU A 12 -0.64 6.87 -21.83
C LEU A 12 0.88 6.67 -21.86
N GLN A 13 1.52 6.83 -23.02
CA GLN A 13 2.98 6.81 -23.12
C GLN A 13 3.59 8.02 -22.40
N ASP A 14 3.05 9.22 -22.58
CA ASP A 14 3.50 10.44 -21.89
C ASP A 14 3.29 10.32 -20.37
N VAL A 15 2.14 9.78 -19.96
CA VAL A 15 1.85 9.50 -18.54
C VAL A 15 2.87 8.52 -17.97
N ARG A 16 3.12 7.40 -18.65
CA ARG A 16 4.12 6.42 -18.21
C ARG A 16 5.51 7.04 -18.09
N GLN A 17 5.89 7.90 -19.03
CA GLN A 17 7.19 8.56 -18.97
C GLN A 17 7.28 9.50 -17.76
N ARG A 18 6.30 10.37 -17.56
CA ARG A 18 6.27 11.27 -16.38
C ARG A 18 6.25 10.53 -15.05
N ILE A 19 5.56 9.40 -14.97
CA ILE A 19 5.58 8.56 -13.75
C ILE A 19 6.98 7.98 -13.53
N LYS A 20 7.67 7.50 -14.57
CA LYS A 20 9.06 7.04 -14.45
C LYS A 20 9.98 8.17 -13.97
N ASP A 21 9.85 9.36 -14.57
CA ASP A 21 10.67 10.52 -14.21
C ASP A 21 10.39 10.97 -12.78
N THR A 22 9.12 10.96 -12.35
CA THR A 22 8.72 11.26 -10.96
C THR A 22 9.32 10.25 -10.00
N ILE A 23 9.29 8.96 -10.33
CA ILE A 23 9.90 7.92 -9.48
C ILE A 23 11.41 8.13 -9.37
N GLU A 24 12.09 8.40 -10.49
CA GLU A 24 13.55 8.51 -10.53
C GLU A 24 14.07 9.77 -9.86
N HIS A 25 13.45 10.92 -10.15
CA HIS A 25 13.97 12.23 -9.77
C HIS A 25 13.34 12.81 -8.51
N TRP A 26 12.19 12.28 -8.07
CA TRP A 26 11.52 12.76 -6.86
C TRP A 26 11.33 11.67 -5.82
N VAL A 27 10.70 10.54 -6.14
CA VAL A 27 10.41 9.50 -5.12
C VAL A 27 11.70 8.91 -4.56
N LYS A 28 12.56 8.30 -5.39
CA LYS A 28 13.78 7.62 -4.91
C LYS A 28 14.72 8.53 -4.10
N PRO A 29 14.99 9.79 -4.50
CA PRO A 29 15.81 10.69 -3.69
C PRO A 29 15.23 10.94 -2.30
N ASN A 30 13.91 11.15 -2.18
CA ASN A 30 13.26 11.39 -0.89
C ASN A 30 13.26 10.15 0.02
N PHE A 31 13.30 8.94 -0.55
CA PHE A 31 13.48 7.71 0.22
C PHE A 31 14.87 7.60 0.88
N ARG A 32 15.85 8.46 0.55
CA ARG A 32 17.14 8.54 1.26
C ARG A 32 17.05 9.29 2.59
N THR A 33 16.03 10.14 2.75
CA THR A 33 15.85 11.03 3.89
C THR A 33 14.52 10.75 4.58
N VAL A 34 14.23 9.46 4.82
CA VAL A 34 13.02 9.06 5.54
C VAL A 34 13.13 9.49 7.00
N THR A 35 12.11 10.19 7.49
CA THR A 35 11.99 10.60 8.90
C THR A 35 11.11 9.63 9.68
N ALA A 36 11.21 9.65 11.01
CA ALA A 36 10.32 8.88 11.87
C ALA A 36 8.84 9.28 11.70
N GLU A 37 8.58 10.57 11.43
CA GLU A 37 7.23 11.09 11.14
C GLU A 37 6.67 10.50 9.85
N TRP A 38 7.50 10.40 8.79
CA TRP A 38 7.10 9.77 7.54
C TRP A 38 6.77 8.30 7.76
N GLU A 39 7.63 7.58 8.50
CA GLU A 39 7.41 6.17 8.82
C GLU A 39 6.10 5.99 9.59
N HIS A 40 5.88 6.82 10.61
CA HIS A 40 4.65 6.82 11.40
C HIS A 40 3.40 7.08 10.53
N MET A 41 3.42 8.07 9.65
CA MET A 41 2.31 8.35 8.73
C MET A 41 2.04 7.18 7.79
N SER A 42 3.10 6.55 7.28
CA SER A 42 2.97 5.40 6.38
C SER A 42 2.41 4.15 7.08
N ILE A 43 2.73 3.95 8.36
CA ILE A 43 2.12 2.91 9.21
C ILE A 43 0.63 3.21 9.41
N CYS A 44 0.26 4.46 9.71
CA CYS A 44 -1.14 4.85 9.86
C CYS A 44 -1.97 4.58 8.59
N LEU A 45 -1.42 4.94 7.43
CA LEU A 45 -2.04 4.65 6.12
C LEU A 45 -2.14 3.14 5.89
N TYR A 46 -1.08 2.40 6.19
CA TYR A 46 -1.06 0.95 6.07
C TYR A 46 -2.12 0.28 6.93
N GLU A 47 -2.28 0.68 8.19
CA GLU A 47 -3.31 0.15 9.08
C GLU A 47 -4.73 0.45 8.57
N GLY A 48 -4.95 1.66 8.04
CA GLY A 48 -6.22 2.02 7.40
C GLY A 48 -6.56 1.09 6.24
N ILE A 49 -5.60 0.84 5.36
CA ILE A 49 -5.76 -0.08 4.21
C ILE A 49 -5.86 -1.54 4.69
N GLY A 50 -5.09 -1.94 5.70
CA GLY A 50 -5.04 -3.29 6.25
C GLY A 50 -6.37 -3.78 6.82
N ASN A 51 -7.21 -2.84 7.25
CA ASN A 51 -8.58 -3.14 7.68
C ASN A 51 -9.56 -3.40 6.53
N ILE A 52 -9.20 -2.99 5.30
CA ILE A 52 -9.98 -3.16 4.08
C ILE A 52 -9.44 -4.34 3.26
N VAL A 53 -8.12 -4.47 3.14
CA VAL A 53 -7.42 -5.52 2.40
C VAL A 53 -6.45 -6.21 3.36
N TYR A 54 -6.56 -7.53 3.51
CA TYR A 54 -5.86 -8.32 4.53
C TYR A 54 -4.33 -8.35 4.31
N PHE A 55 -3.65 -7.28 4.74
CA PHE A 55 -2.20 -7.16 4.80
C PHE A 55 -1.80 -7.04 6.29
N ASN A 56 -0.95 -7.95 6.76
CA ASN A 56 -0.66 -8.10 8.21
C ASN A 56 0.78 -7.76 8.63
N SER A 57 1.63 -7.30 7.72
CA SER A 57 2.99 -6.85 8.07
C SER A 57 3.38 -5.62 7.26
N TYR A 58 3.51 -4.50 7.95
CA TYR A 58 4.02 -3.25 7.39
C TYR A 58 5.42 -3.43 6.79
N LYS A 59 6.29 -4.25 7.42
CA LYS A 59 7.64 -4.53 6.88
C LYS A 59 7.59 -5.20 5.52
N VAL A 60 6.68 -6.17 5.35
CA VAL A 60 6.50 -6.86 4.06
C VAL A 60 5.99 -5.89 2.99
N PHE A 61 5.03 -5.02 3.34
CA PHE A 61 4.52 -4.00 2.44
C PHE A 61 5.60 -2.99 2.04
N LEU A 62 6.33 -2.44 3.01
CA LEU A 62 7.43 -1.50 2.78
C LEU A 62 8.52 -2.13 1.91
N LEU A 63 8.89 -3.38 2.18
CA LEU A 63 9.88 -4.09 1.38
C LEU A 63 9.40 -4.30 -0.06
N TYR A 64 8.13 -4.66 -0.24
CA TYR A 64 7.53 -4.79 -1.56
C TYR A 64 7.50 -3.47 -2.32
N LEU A 65 7.15 -2.36 -1.65
CA LEU A 65 7.20 -1.01 -2.24
C LEU A 65 8.62 -0.64 -2.68
N CYS A 66 9.62 -0.90 -1.83
CA CYS A 66 11.03 -0.69 -2.18
C CYS A 66 11.45 -1.55 -3.39
N ASP A 67 11.00 -2.80 -3.49
CA ASP A 67 11.26 -3.68 -4.64
C ASP A 67 10.66 -3.13 -5.95
N ILE A 68 9.44 -2.57 -5.91
CA ILE A 68 8.82 -1.87 -7.06
C ILE A 68 9.71 -0.72 -7.53
N PHE A 69 10.22 0.07 -6.59
CA PHE A 69 11.13 1.17 -6.88
C PHE A 69 12.56 0.72 -7.16
N LYS A 70 12.85 -0.59 -7.15
CA LYS A 70 14.20 -1.15 -7.32
C LYS A 70 15.21 -0.61 -6.31
N LEU A 71 14.75 -0.34 -5.09
CA LEU A 71 15.57 0.03 -3.95
C LEU A 71 16.04 -1.23 -3.23
N ASN A 72 17.36 -1.43 -3.15
CA ASN A 72 17.93 -2.61 -2.52
C ASN A 72 17.89 -2.48 -0.99
N MET A 73 17.04 -3.27 -0.33
CA MET A 73 16.81 -3.21 1.12
C MET A 73 17.16 -4.54 1.83
N PRO A 74 18.41 -5.03 1.74
CA PRO A 74 18.78 -6.34 2.26
C PRO A 74 18.67 -6.43 3.79
N ARG A 75 18.92 -5.31 4.49
CA ARG A 75 18.75 -5.24 5.95
C ARG A 75 17.29 -5.45 6.37
N LEU A 76 16.35 -4.82 5.65
CA LEU A 76 14.92 -4.98 5.92
C LEU A 76 14.47 -6.42 5.63
N TYR A 77 14.88 -7.00 4.49
CA TYR A 77 14.60 -8.40 4.16
C TYR A 77 15.13 -9.37 5.23
N ASN A 78 16.37 -9.17 5.70
CA ASN A 78 16.96 -10.01 6.73
C ASN A 78 16.25 -9.90 8.08
N SER A 79 15.63 -8.74 8.37
CA SER A 79 14.85 -8.52 9.59
C SER A 79 13.46 -9.19 9.58
N LEU A 80 13.03 -9.74 8.45
CA LEU A 80 11.75 -10.45 8.34
C LEU A 80 11.82 -11.84 8.99
N SER A 81 10.78 -12.18 9.73
CA SER A 81 10.51 -13.54 10.20
C SER A 81 10.19 -14.50 9.05
N LEU A 82 10.17 -15.81 9.32
CA LEU A 82 9.88 -16.82 8.30
C LEU A 82 8.49 -16.63 7.67
N SER A 83 7.47 -16.37 8.48
CA SER A 83 6.11 -16.11 7.99
C SER A 83 6.04 -14.85 7.14
N GLU A 84 6.73 -13.79 7.52
CA GLU A 84 6.83 -12.55 6.72
C GLU A 84 7.53 -12.77 5.38
N ARG A 85 8.58 -13.61 5.33
CA ARG A 85 9.25 -13.97 4.07
C ARG A 85 8.32 -14.75 3.14
N ILE A 86 7.57 -15.71 3.68
CA ILE A 86 6.55 -16.45 2.91
C ILE A 86 5.50 -15.48 2.37
N MET A 87 4.98 -14.58 3.22
CA MET A 87 4.03 -13.55 2.83
C MET A 87 4.57 -12.62 1.75
N TYR A 88 5.83 -12.21 1.84
CA TYR A 88 6.50 -11.40 0.82
C TYR A 88 6.55 -12.11 -0.54
N VAL A 89 6.91 -13.39 -0.57
CA VAL A 89 6.92 -14.19 -1.80
C VAL A 89 5.51 -14.37 -2.37
N LEU A 90 4.53 -14.70 -1.53
CA LEU A 90 3.12 -14.81 -1.93
C LEU A 90 2.58 -13.50 -2.50
N LEU A 91 2.95 -12.37 -1.90
CA LEU A 91 2.56 -11.04 -2.38
C LEU A 91 3.11 -10.79 -3.79
N LYS A 92 4.41 -11.03 -4.01
CA LYS A 92 5.02 -10.90 -5.35
C LYS A 92 4.36 -11.81 -6.37
N PHE A 93 4.06 -13.04 -5.98
CA PHE A 93 3.38 -14.01 -6.84
C PHE A 93 1.96 -13.56 -7.19
N LEU A 94 1.18 -13.07 -6.22
CA LEU A 94 -0.16 -12.54 -6.45
C LEU A 94 -0.14 -11.37 -7.44
N PHE A 95 0.80 -10.44 -7.30
CA PHE A 95 0.96 -9.32 -8.23
C PHE A 95 1.44 -9.74 -9.62
N LEU A 96 2.19 -10.84 -9.73
CA LEU A 96 2.50 -11.43 -11.03
C LEU A 96 1.25 -12.03 -11.68
N LEU A 97 0.44 -12.77 -10.91
CA LEU A 97 -0.80 -13.37 -11.39
C LEU A 97 -1.83 -12.31 -11.81
N LEU A 98 -1.86 -11.14 -11.17
CA LEU A 98 -2.71 -10.02 -11.56
C LEU A 98 -2.51 -9.54 -13.00
N LYS A 99 -1.39 -9.90 -13.65
CA LYS A 99 -1.18 -9.63 -15.08
C LYS A 99 -2.03 -10.53 -16.00
N LEU A 100 -2.57 -11.63 -15.47
CA LEU A 100 -3.45 -12.53 -16.21
C LEU A 100 -4.87 -11.93 -16.26
N PRO A 101 -5.49 -11.81 -17.45
CA PRO A 101 -6.80 -11.16 -17.61
C PRO A 101 -7.89 -11.74 -16.70
N GLY A 102 -7.94 -13.08 -16.55
CA GLY A 102 -8.92 -13.74 -15.69
C GLY A 102 -8.73 -13.43 -14.21
N VAL A 103 -7.49 -13.39 -13.73
CA VAL A 103 -7.18 -13.04 -12.33
C VAL A 103 -7.52 -11.59 -12.05
N PHE A 104 -7.19 -10.69 -12.99
CA PHE A 104 -7.51 -9.26 -12.87
C PHE A 104 -9.03 -9.03 -12.70
N LEU A 105 -9.85 -9.71 -13.50
CA LEU A 105 -11.31 -9.62 -13.40
C LEU A 105 -11.83 -10.09 -12.04
N VAL A 106 -11.36 -11.25 -11.57
CA VAL A 106 -11.74 -11.80 -10.25
C VAL A 106 -11.35 -10.85 -9.12
N MET A 107 -10.13 -10.32 -9.18
CA MET A 107 -9.62 -9.37 -8.18
C MET A 107 -10.40 -8.06 -8.20
N ASN A 108 -10.79 -7.57 -9.37
CA ASN A 108 -11.63 -6.37 -9.49
C ASN A 108 -13.01 -6.57 -8.83
N VAL A 109 -13.65 -7.73 -9.04
CA VAL A 109 -14.91 -8.08 -8.38
C VAL A 109 -14.74 -8.17 -6.87
N MET A 110 -13.67 -8.83 -6.41
CA MET A 110 -13.35 -8.92 -4.98
C MET A 110 -13.14 -7.55 -4.36
N PHE A 111 -12.38 -6.68 -5.03
CA PHE A 111 -12.10 -5.32 -4.57
C PHE A 111 -13.38 -4.47 -4.48
N HIS A 112 -14.27 -4.54 -5.47
CA HIS A 112 -15.57 -3.86 -5.40
C HIS A 112 -16.42 -4.34 -4.23
N LYS A 113 -16.45 -5.65 -3.95
CA LYS A 113 -17.18 -6.19 -2.78
C LYS A 113 -16.61 -5.66 -1.47
N ILE A 114 -15.28 -5.58 -1.37
CA ILE A 114 -14.58 -5.03 -0.20
C ILE A 114 -14.92 -3.56 -0.02
N LEU A 115 -14.86 -2.75 -1.09
CA LEU A 115 -15.18 -1.33 -1.03
C LEU A 115 -16.64 -1.07 -0.68
N ASN A 116 -17.59 -1.82 -1.27
CA ASN A 116 -19.00 -1.68 -0.93
C ASN A 116 -19.25 -2.02 0.54
N ARG A 117 -18.65 -3.11 1.04
CA ARG A 117 -18.70 -3.43 2.45
C ARG A 117 -18.15 -2.28 3.31
N ALA A 118 -17.02 -1.70 2.92
CA ALA A 118 -16.41 -0.58 3.64
C ALA A 118 -17.28 0.69 3.63
N ALA A 119 -18.00 0.96 2.54
CA ALA A 119 -18.95 2.05 2.45
C ALA A 119 -20.16 1.85 3.37
N ASP A 120 -20.56 0.60 3.59
CA ASP A 120 -21.70 0.20 4.42
C ASP A 120 -21.30 -0.10 5.89
N PHE A 121 -20.10 0.30 6.33
CA PHE A 121 -19.64 0.06 7.70
C PHE A 121 -20.60 0.67 8.72
N ALA A 122 -21.18 -0.18 9.56
CA ALA A 122 -22.06 0.26 10.64
C ALA A 122 -21.24 0.85 11.81
N PHE A 123 -21.93 1.57 12.71
CA PHE A 123 -21.34 2.14 13.93
C PHE A 123 -20.47 1.13 14.73
N MET A 124 -20.90 -0.13 14.81
CA MET A 124 -20.14 -1.18 15.49
C MET A 124 -18.84 -1.57 14.78
N GLU A 125 -18.79 -1.55 13.45
CA GLU A 125 -17.54 -1.81 12.72
C GLU A 125 -16.58 -0.61 12.87
N HIS A 126 -17.08 0.62 12.81
CA HIS A 126 -16.27 1.80 13.14
C HIS A 126 -15.71 1.79 14.56
N ALA A 127 -16.50 1.37 15.55
CA ALA A 127 -16.04 1.25 16.94
C ALA A 127 -14.91 0.21 17.08
N LYS A 128 -15.05 -0.96 16.43
CA LYS A 128 -14.00 -1.99 16.41
C LYS A 128 -12.72 -1.50 15.74
N LEU A 129 -12.83 -0.74 14.64
CA LEU A 129 -11.68 -0.15 13.96
C LEU A 129 -10.96 0.87 14.84
N LYS A 130 -11.71 1.71 15.56
CA LYS A 130 -11.15 2.67 16.52
C LYS A 130 -10.38 1.97 17.64
N GLU A 131 -10.99 0.93 18.24
CA GLU A 131 -10.34 0.14 19.31
C GLU A 131 -9.07 -0.57 18.82
N LYS A 132 -9.07 -1.08 17.58
CA LYS A 132 -7.89 -1.71 16.99
C LYS A 132 -6.78 -0.69 16.72
N SER A 133 -7.14 0.48 16.18
CA SER A 133 -6.20 1.56 15.90
C SER A 133 -5.53 2.09 17.16
N SER A 134 -6.28 2.29 18.26
CA SER A 134 -5.74 2.82 19.53
C SER A 134 -4.71 1.90 20.20
N LYS A 135 -4.68 0.61 19.84
CA LYS A 135 -3.69 -0.36 20.33
C LYS A 135 -2.36 -0.26 19.59
N ILE A 136 -2.34 0.32 18.40
CA ILE A 136 -1.19 0.36 17.49
C ILE A 136 -0.63 1.78 17.40
N VAL A 137 -1.51 2.78 17.30
CA VAL A 137 -1.17 4.19 17.26
C VAL A 137 -1.72 4.83 18.55
N PRO A 138 -0.87 5.29 19.48
CA PRO A 138 -1.36 6.01 20.64
C PRO A 138 -2.12 7.26 20.19
N GLU A 139 -3.28 7.53 20.78
CA GLU A 139 -4.04 8.74 20.45
C GLU A 139 -3.16 9.97 20.71
N PHE A 140 -2.89 10.74 19.66
CA PHE A 140 -2.28 12.05 19.82
C PHE A 140 -3.32 12.94 20.49
N VAL A 141 -3.10 13.28 21.75
CA VAL A 141 -3.82 14.37 22.40
C VAL A 141 -3.40 15.63 21.67
N VAL A 142 -4.23 16.09 20.73
CA VAL A 142 -4.10 17.43 20.17
C VAL A 142 -4.47 18.38 21.30
N THR A 143 -3.48 18.78 22.10
CA THR A 143 -3.61 19.96 22.95
C THR A 143 -3.86 21.13 22.00
N GLN A 144 -5.10 21.59 21.94
CA GLN A 144 -5.43 22.87 21.33
C GLN A 144 -4.62 23.94 22.07
N ILE A 145 -3.70 24.59 21.35
CA ILE A 145 -3.03 25.82 21.77
C ILE A 145 -3.93 26.98 21.37
#